data_AF-A0AAN0LRR0-F1
#
_entry.id   AF-A0AAN0LRR0-F1
#
_cell.length_a   1.000
_cell.length_b   1.000
_cell.length_c   1.000
_cell.angle_alpha   90.00
_cell.angle_beta   90.00
_cell.angle_gamma   90.00
#
_symmetry.space_group_name_H-M   'P 1'
#
loop_
_entity.id
_entity.type
_entity.pdbx_description
1 polymer ?
#
loop_
_entity_poly.entity_id
_entity_poly.type
_entity_poly.pdbx_seq_one_letter_code
_entity_poly.pdbx_strand_id
1 'polypeptide(L)'
;MGRERAVFFDVIRPGLFKGRLSAGQVKGLTAILDYWFRHAPEGRTDALAYVLATAFHETAATMQPVRETLAKSDKAAIGRLDAAFSAGRLPSVRTPYWRLDAEGKSWLGRGLVQLTHRRNYEAMSKVTGVDLLADPARAMQMEVSVAILVEGMRRGSFTGRRLDHHFAPGRSDWVGARKIINGTDRAELVAGYGRMFSGALAGL
;
A
#
# COMPACT_ATOMS: atom_id res chain seq x y z
N MET A 1 18.31 -12.27 -12.21
CA MET A 1 17.75 -10.98 -11.72
C MET A 1 17.51 -9.91 -12.80
N GLY A 2 18.49 -9.42 -13.56
CA GLY A 2 18.28 -8.30 -14.50
C GLY A 2 17.31 -8.59 -15.66
N ARG A 3 17.41 -9.78 -16.27
CA ARG A 3 16.56 -10.21 -17.40
C ARG A 3 15.13 -10.56 -16.98
N GLU A 4 14.97 -11.28 -15.86
CA GLU A 4 13.67 -11.59 -15.24
C GLU A 4 12.84 -10.32 -14.96
N ARG A 5 13.48 -9.25 -14.45
CA ARG A 5 12.81 -7.96 -14.22
C ARG A 5 12.35 -7.29 -15.50
N ALA A 6 13.13 -7.38 -16.59
CA ALA A 6 12.71 -6.84 -17.87
C ALA A 6 11.43 -7.53 -18.36
N VAL A 7 11.38 -8.87 -18.28
CA VAL A 7 10.17 -9.65 -18.63
C VAL A 7 8.98 -9.23 -17.77
N PHE A 8 9.16 -9.11 -16.46
CA PHE A 8 8.10 -8.62 -15.56
C PHE A 8 7.54 -7.26 -15.99
N PHE A 9 8.41 -6.29 -16.27
CA PHE A 9 7.99 -4.96 -16.70
C PHE A 9 7.30 -4.97 -18.06
N ASP A 10 7.74 -5.82 -18.99
CA ASP A 10 7.12 -5.95 -20.31
C ASP A 10 5.71 -6.53 -20.22
N VAL A 11 5.47 -7.53 -19.35
CA VAL A 11 4.16 -8.15 -19.17
C VAL A 11 3.14 -7.19 -18.54
N ILE A 12 3.52 -6.43 -17.51
CA ILE A 12 2.57 -5.55 -16.81
C ILE A 12 2.25 -4.26 -17.59
N ARG A 13 3.16 -3.81 -18.46
CA ARG A 13 3.08 -2.52 -19.16
C ARG A 13 1.77 -2.33 -19.95
N PRO A 14 1.36 -3.24 -20.86
CA PRO A 14 0.13 -3.04 -21.63
C PRO A 14 -1.13 -3.10 -20.76
N GLY A 15 -1.20 -4.06 -19.83
CA GLY A 15 -2.41 -4.32 -19.05
C GLY A 15 -2.65 -3.37 -17.88
N LEU A 16 -1.61 -3.05 -17.10
CA LEU A 16 -1.74 -2.25 -15.87
C LEU A 16 -1.34 -0.79 -16.06
N PHE A 17 -0.44 -0.51 -17.00
CA PHE A 17 0.19 0.81 -17.13
C PHE A 17 -0.04 1.46 -18.51
N LYS A 18 -1.09 1.04 -19.22
CA LYS A 18 -1.52 1.66 -20.50
C LYS A 18 -0.39 1.75 -21.53
N GLY A 19 0.45 0.72 -21.59
CA GLY A 19 1.53 0.61 -22.56
C GLY A 19 2.82 1.35 -22.21
N ARG A 20 2.93 2.03 -21.05
CA ARG A 20 4.18 2.71 -20.66
C ARG A 20 4.39 2.75 -19.14
N LEU A 21 5.65 2.65 -18.71
CA LEU A 21 6.04 2.82 -17.32
C LEU A 21 6.88 4.10 -17.17
N SER A 22 6.52 4.94 -16.21
CA SER A 22 7.36 6.07 -15.79
C SER A 22 8.52 5.60 -14.92
N ALA A 23 9.58 6.41 -14.83
CA ALA A 23 10.71 6.13 -13.93
C ALA A 23 10.27 5.97 -12.46
N GLY A 24 9.29 6.75 -12.02
CA GLY A 24 8.69 6.61 -10.70
C GLY A 24 8.02 5.25 -10.51
N GLN A 25 7.22 4.81 -11.48
CA GLN A 25 6.57 3.49 -11.40
C GLN A 25 7.60 2.36 -11.33
N VAL A 26 8.63 2.41 -12.18
CA VAL A 26 9.74 1.44 -12.14
C VAL A 26 10.44 1.45 -10.78
N LYS A 27 10.76 2.63 -10.22
CA LYS A 27 11.39 2.76 -8.90
C LYS A 27 10.53 2.12 -7.80
N GLY A 28 9.23 2.40 -7.78
CA GLY A 28 8.32 1.87 -6.77
C GLY A 28 8.14 0.36 -6.84
N LEU A 29 7.87 -0.17 -8.03
CA LEU A 29 7.79 -1.61 -8.28
C LEU A 29 9.09 -2.30 -7.87
N THR A 30 10.22 -1.75 -8.28
CA THR A 30 11.56 -2.28 -7.93
C THR A 30 11.77 -2.31 -6.42
N ALA A 31 11.43 -1.24 -5.70
CA ALA A 31 11.59 -1.19 -4.25
C ALA A 31 10.76 -2.26 -3.52
N ILE A 32 9.53 -2.52 -3.97
CA ILE A 32 8.67 -3.57 -3.40
C ILE A 32 9.26 -4.96 -3.68
N LEU A 33 9.69 -5.23 -4.92
CA LEU A 33 10.30 -6.50 -5.30
C LEU A 33 11.60 -6.75 -4.52
N ASP A 34 12.49 -5.76 -4.46
CA ASP A 34 13.76 -5.83 -3.71
C ASP A 34 13.51 -6.12 -2.23
N TYR A 35 12.56 -5.42 -1.62
CA TYR A 35 12.23 -5.63 -0.22
C TYR A 35 11.67 -7.03 0.01
N TRP A 36 10.75 -7.49 -0.84
CA TRP A 36 10.15 -8.82 -0.72
C TRP A 36 11.21 -9.92 -0.81
N PHE A 37 12.03 -9.94 -1.86
CA PHE A 37 13.03 -10.99 -2.03
C PHE A 37 14.11 -10.98 -0.95
N ARG A 38 14.36 -9.82 -0.30
CA ARG A 38 15.28 -9.73 0.84
C ARG A 38 14.69 -10.26 2.15
N HIS A 39 13.42 -9.96 2.45
CA HIS A 39 12.83 -10.23 3.77
C HIS A 39 11.82 -11.39 3.79
N ALA A 40 11.41 -11.84 2.61
CA ALA A 40 10.46 -12.91 2.40
C ALA A 40 10.88 -13.80 1.21
N PRO A 41 12.14 -14.31 1.16
CA PRO A 41 12.62 -15.09 0.02
C PRO A 41 11.81 -16.37 -0.23
N GLU A 42 11.27 -16.98 0.82
CA GLU A 42 10.37 -18.14 0.76
C GLU A 42 8.89 -17.74 0.63
N GLY A 43 8.61 -16.44 0.57
CA GLY A 43 7.27 -15.90 0.46
C GLY A 43 6.66 -16.27 -0.89
N ARG A 44 5.39 -16.67 -0.87
CA ARG A 44 4.69 -17.07 -2.09
C ARG A 44 4.51 -15.91 -3.07
N THR A 45 4.66 -16.22 -4.35
CA THR A 45 4.58 -15.25 -5.44
C THR A 45 3.18 -14.63 -5.58
N ASP A 46 2.12 -15.37 -5.25
CA ASP A 46 0.73 -14.87 -5.24
C ASP A 46 0.52 -13.80 -4.14
N ALA A 47 1.13 -14.00 -2.97
CA ALA A 47 1.14 -13.00 -1.90
C ALA A 47 1.88 -11.72 -2.33
N LEU A 48 3.04 -11.83 -2.98
CA LEU A 48 3.76 -10.68 -3.56
C LEU A 48 2.92 -9.97 -4.62
N ALA A 49 2.25 -10.70 -5.50
CA ALA A 49 1.36 -10.14 -6.51
C ALA A 49 0.25 -9.30 -5.86
N TYR A 50 -0.30 -9.76 -4.74
CA TYR A 50 -1.34 -9.03 -4.01
C TYR A 50 -0.81 -7.78 -3.30
N VAL A 51 0.42 -7.82 -2.79
CA VAL A 51 1.12 -6.64 -2.25
C VAL A 51 1.28 -5.57 -3.34
N LEU A 52 1.72 -5.95 -4.54
CA LEU A 52 1.84 -5.03 -5.68
C LEU A 52 0.49 -4.47 -6.12
N ALA A 53 -0.56 -5.31 -6.16
CA ALA A 53 -1.92 -4.91 -6.49
C ALA A 53 -2.48 -3.89 -5.49
N THR A 54 -2.20 -4.10 -4.21
CA THR A 54 -2.57 -3.16 -3.13
C THR A 54 -1.89 -1.82 -3.37
N ALA A 55 -0.56 -1.80 -3.51
CA ALA A 55 0.18 -0.57 -3.78
C ALA A 55 -0.32 0.15 -5.05
N PHE A 56 -0.61 -0.60 -6.12
CA PHE A 56 -1.14 -0.06 -7.36
C PHE A 56 -2.49 0.62 -7.14
N HIS A 57 -3.41 -0.02 -6.43
CA HIS A 57 -4.74 0.51 -6.17
C HIS A 57 -4.69 1.76 -5.28
N GLU A 58 -4.00 1.66 -4.13
CA GLU A 58 -3.99 2.71 -3.10
C GLU A 58 -3.23 3.97 -3.55
N THR A 59 -2.33 3.85 -4.54
CA THR A 59 -1.51 4.96 -5.04
C THR A 59 -1.99 5.51 -6.38
N ALA A 60 -3.17 5.13 -6.85
CA ALA A 60 -3.70 5.47 -8.17
C ALA A 60 -2.70 5.15 -9.30
N ALA A 61 -2.12 3.95 -9.26
CA ALA A 61 -1.13 3.43 -10.20
C ALA A 61 0.20 4.21 -10.28
N THR A 62 0.44 5.18 -9.39
CA THR A 62 1.73 5.90 -9.36
C THR A 62 2.86 5.01 -8.87
N MET A 63 2.55 3.99 -8.05
CA MET A 63 3.51 3.15 -7.34
C MET A 63 4.47 3.97 -6.49
N GLN A 64 4.07 5.16 -6.06
CA GLN A 64 4.84 6.01 -5.15
C GLN A 64 4.07 6.18 -3.85
N PRO A 65 4.74 6.40 -2.71
CA PRO A 65 4.10 6.87 -1.50
C PRO A 65 3.29 8.13 -1.80
N VAL A 66 1.99 8.14 -1.48
CA VAL A 66 1.11 9.29 -1.69
C VAL A 66 0.49 9.73 -0.38
N ARG A 67 0.17 11.03 -0.29
CA ARG A 67 -0.68 11.55 0.78
C ARG A 67 -2.13 11.39 0.39
N GLU A 68 -2.99 11.27 1.38
CA GLU A 68 -4.45 11.26 1.21
C GLU A 68 -4.89 12.42 0.32
N THR A 69 -5.88 12.17 -0.55
CA THR A 69 -6.32 13.09 -1.62
C THR A 69 -5.27 13.38 -2.71
N LEU A 70 -4.16 12.64 -2.75
CA LEU A 70 -3.00 12.90 -3.63
C LEU A 70 -2.43 14.33 -3.44
N ALA A 71 -2.48 14.84 -2.21
CA ALA A 71 -2.01 16.18 -1.92
C ALA A 71 -0.48 16.29 -1.95
N LYS A 72 0.03 17.45 -2.38
CA LYS A 72 1.46 17.74 -2.38
C LYS A 72 2.03 18.02 -0.99
N SER A 73 1.19 18.34 -0.01
CA SER A 73 1.57 18.63 1.37
C SER A 73 0.46 18.25 2.34
N ASP A 74 0.82 18.09 3.61
CA ASP A 74 -0.13 17.78 4.69
C ASP A 74 -1.16 18.90 4.84
N LYS A 75 -0.74 20.17 4.76
CA LYS A 75 -1.67 21.33 4.78
C LYS A 75 -2.73 21.23 3.67
N ALA A 76 -2.33 20.84 2.46
CA ALA A 76 -3.26 20.68 1.35
C ALA A 76 -4.19 19.47 1.53
N ALA A 77 -3.70 18.34 2.06
CA ALA A 77 -4.54 17.19 2.39
C ALA A 77 -5.57 17.55 3.46
N ILE A 78 -5.13 18.16 4.56
CA ILE A 78 -5.97 18.60 5.67
C ILE A 78 -7.07 19.54 5.16
N GLY A 79 -6.72 20.58 4.39
CA GLY A 79 -7.71 21.52 3.88
C GLY A 79 -8.77 20.86 2.98
N ARG A 80 -8.38 19.88 2.15
CA ARG A 80 -9.33 19.12 1.31
C ARG A 80 -10.23 18.21 2.15
N LEU A 81 -9.68 17.54 3.15
CA LEU A 81 -10.43 16.65 4.05
C LEU A 81 -11.39 17.46 4.93
N ASP A 82 -10.97 18.61 5.44
CA ASP A 82 -11.85 19.52 6.19
C ASP A 82 -12.99 20.05 5.33
N ALA A 83 -12.71 20.48 4.09
CA ALA A 83 -13.77 20.90 3.17
C ALA A 83 -14.77 19.77 2.87
N ALA A 84 -14.29 18.53 2.67
CA ALA A 84 -15.14 17.37 2.45
C ALA A 84 -15.97 17.01 3.70
N PHE A 85 -15.38 17.09 4.89
CA PHE A 85 -16.04 16.83 6.16
C PHE A 85 -17.13 17.86 6.46
N SER A 86 -16.82 19.15 6.35
CA SER A 86 -17.79 20.23 6.54
C SER A 86 -18.94 20.19 5.53
N ALA A 87 -18.69 19.64 4.33
CA ALA A 87 -19.71 19.42 3.31
C ALA A 87 -20.49 18.09 3.49
N GLY A 88 -20.28 17.34 4.59
CA GLY A 88 -21.00 16.09 4.86
C GLY A 88 -20.62 14.91 3.96
N ARG A 89 -19.50 14.98 3.23
CA ARG A 89 -19.08 13.94 2.26
C ARG A 89 -18.30 12.78 2.89
N LEU A 90 -18.06 12.83 4.20
CA LEU A 90 -17.35 11.80 4.96
C LEU A 90 -18.24 11.23 6.08
N PRO A 91 -19.41 10.63 5.76
CA PRO A 91 -20.43 10.26 6.73
C PRO A 91 -20.00 9.15 7.72
N SER A 92 -18.98 8.37 7.35
CA SER A 92 -18.42 7.32 8.21
C SER A 92 -17.40 7.84 9.22
N VAL A 93 -16.92 9.08 9.06
CA VAL A 93 -15.93 9.68 9.95
C VAL A 93 -16.64 10.42 11.07
N ARG A 94 -16.42 9.99 12.32
CA ARG A 94 -16.91 10.71 13.52
C ARG A 94 -15.86 11.67 14.08
N THR A 95 -14.59 11.27 14.01
CA THR A 95 -13.47 12.02 14.56
C THR A 95 -12.43 12.25 13.46
N PRO A 96 -12.13 13.51 13.11
CA PRO A 96 -11.28 13.86 11.98
C PRO A 96 -9.80 13.60 12.30
N TYR A 97 -9.36 12.36 12.08
CA TYR A 97 -8.01 11.87 12.38
C TYR A 97 -6.88 12.61 11.63
N TRP A 98 -7.20 13.35 10.57
CA TRP A 98 -6.25 14.11 9.78
C TRP A 98 -5.91 15.47 10.38
N ARG A 99 -6.72 16.01 11.29
CA ARG A 99 -6.42 17.30 11.92
C ARG A 99 -5.18 17.17 12.80
N LEU A 100 -4.49 18.30 12.97
CA LEU A 100 -3.34 18.37 13.86
C LEU A 100 -3.82 18.14 15.30
N ASP A 101 -3.16 17.24 16.02
CA ASP A 101 -3.35 17.08 17.45
C ASP A 101 -2.58 18.17 18.24
N ALA A 102 -2.61 18.10 19.57
CA ALA A 102 -1.96 19.08 20.45
C ALA A 102 -0.43 19.12 20.27
N GLU A 103 0.16 18.05 19.73
CA GLU A 103 1.59 17.97 19.41
C GLU A 103 1.90 18.41 17.95
N GLY A 104 0.88 18.90 17.23
CA GLY A 104 1.02 19.31 15.83
C GLY A 104 1.18 18.14 14.86
N LYS A 105 0.76 16.92 15.24
CA LYS A 105 0.85 15.72 14.39
C LYS A 105 -0.47 15.42 13.71
N SER A 106 -0.41 14.95 12.47
CA SER A 106 -1.58 14.54 11.69
C SER A 106 -1.48 13.07 11.32
N TRP A 107 -2.59 12.35 11.48
CA TRP A 107 -2.68 10.91 11.20
C TRP A 107 -3.41 10.61 9.89
N LEU A 108 -3.37 11.54 8.93
CA LEU A 108 -3.90 11.38 7.58
C LEU A 108 -3.23 10.23 6.82
N GLY A 109 -3.86 9.78 5.73
CA GLY A 109 -3.38 8.70 4.88
C GLY A 109 -2.01 9.00 4.26
N ARG A 110 -1.02 8.11 4.47
CA ARG A 110 0.31 8.22 3.83
C ARG A 110 0.80 6.88 3.30
N GLY A 111 1.74 6.93 2.37
CA GLY A 111 2.46 5.76 1.89
C GLY A 111 1.73 4.99 0.79
N LEU A 112 2.28 3.82 0.49
CA LEU A 112 1.84 2.88 -0.54
C LEU A 112 0.53 2.16 -0.17
N VAL A 113 0.09 2.25 1.09
CA VAL A 113 -1.10 1.55 1.61
C VAL A 113 -2.11 2.49 2.29
N GLN A 114 -1.92 3.81 2.16
CA GLN A 114 -2.78 4.83 2.80
C GLN A 114 -2.96 4.59 4.31
N LEU A 115 -1.86 4.54 5.06
CA LEU A 115 -1.87 4.38 6.51
C LEU A 115 -2.56 5.58 7.19
N THR A 116 -3.68 5.35 7.86
CA THR A 116 -4.50 6.37 8.57
C THR A 116 -4.62 6.03 10.04
N HIS A 117 -4.97 7.03 10.88
CA HIS A 117 -5.19 6.93 12.33
C HIS A 117 -3.93 6.67 13.19
N ARG A 118 -3.81 7.39 14.32
CA ARG A 118 -2.69 7.30 15.27
C ARG A 118 -2.32 5.87 15.69
N ARG A 119 -3.33 5.05 15.99
CA ARG A 119 -3.14 3.64 16.39
C ARG A 119 -2.40 2.81 15.33
N ASN A 120 -2.62 3.08 14.04
CA ASN A 120 -1.96 2.34 12.97
C ASN A 120 -0.53 2.85 12.77
N TYR A 121 -0.28 4.15 12.95
CA TYR A 121 1.07 4.71 12.99
C TYR A 121 1.88 4.14 14.17
N GLU A 122 1.27 3.98 15.34
CA GLU A 122 1.91 3.31 16.48
C GLU A 122 2.24 1.85 16.16
N ALA A 123 1.29 1.09 15.64
CA ALA A 123 1.50 -0.31 15.27
C ALA A 123 2.63 -0.44 14.22
N MET A 124 2.63 0.43 13.22
CA MET A 124 3.66 0.46 12.19
C MET A 124 5.02 0.93 12.69
N SER A 125 5.06 1.75 13.74
CA SER A 125 6.33 2.11 14.38
C SER A 125 7.01 0.88 14.98
N LYS A 126 6.23 0.03 15.67
CA LYS A 126 6.71 -1.23 16.23
C LYS A 126 7.15 -2.22 15.16
N VAL A 127 6.42 -2.28 14.04
CA VAL A 127 6.72 -3.19 12.93
C VAL A 127 7.98 -2.80 12.16
N THR A 128 8.17 -1.50 11.92
CA THR A 128 9.28 -0.99 11.10
C THR A 128 10.51 -0.57 11.89
N GLY A 129 10.40 -0.42 13.22
CA GLY A 129 11.44 0.18 14.05
C GLY A 129 11.64 1.69 13.83
N VAL A 130 10.75 2.32 13.06
CA VAL A 130 10.77 3.76 12.76
C VAL A 130 9.76 4.47 13.64
N ASP A 131 10.17 5.49 14.38
CA ASP A 131 9.24 6.28 15.19
C ASP A 131 8.35 7.17 14.31
N LEU A 132 7.20 6.63 13.91
CA LEU A 132 6.19 7.33 13.13
C LEU A 132 5.27 8.19 14.01
N LEU A 133 5.35 8.07 15.33
CA LEU A 133 4.59 8.93 16.24
C LEU A 133 5.29 10.28 16.41
N ALA A 134 6.62 10.26 16.53
CA ALA A 134 7.43 11.46 16.52
C ALA A 134 7.43 12.15 15.16
N ASP A 135 7.51 11.40 14.06
CA ASP A 135 7.46 11.95 12.70
C ASP A 135 6.58 11.11 11.74
N PRO A 136 5.27 11.41 11.67
CA PRO A 136 4.34 10.74 10.76
C PRO A 136 4.71 10.91 9.27
N ALA A 137 5.45 11.96 8.91
CA ALA A 137 5.83 12.22 7.52
C ALA A 137 6.82 11.17 6.99
N ARG A 138 7.52 10.44 7.87
CA ARG A 138 8.40 9.32 7.47
C ARG A 138 7.67 8.21 6.72
N ALA A 139 6.36 8.04 6.92
CA ALA A 139 5.55 7.11 6.14
C ALA A 139 5.49 7.44 4.63
N MET A 140 5.95 8.63 4.21
CA MET A 140 6.13 9.01 2.81
C MET A 140 7.50 8.64 2.22
N GLN A 141 8.45 8.22 3.04
CA GLN A 141 9.75 7.73 2.57
C GLN A 141 9.54 6.34 1.94
N MET A 142 10.15 6.08 0.78
CA MET A 142 9.89 4.86 0.02
C MET A 142 10.21 3.60 0.84
N GLU A 143 11.36 3.59 1.50
CA GLU A 143 11.87 2.46 2.28
C GLU A 143 10.92 2.13 3.44
N VAL A 144 10.49 3.16 4.18
CA VAL A 144 9.55 3.03 5.30
C VAL A 144 8.18 2.60 4.80
N SER A 145 7.71 3.18 3.70
CA SER A 145 6.41 2.87 3.12
C SER A 145 6.33 1.43 2.58
N VAL A 146 7.40 0.92 1.97
CA VAL A 146 7.48 -0.47 1.53
C VAL A 146 7.48 -1.42 2.73
N ALA A 147 8.24 -1.08 3.78
CA ALA A 147 8.24 -1.87 5.02
C ALA A 147 6.84 -1.91 5.67
N ILE A 148 6.15 -0.77 5.77
CA ILE A 148 4.76 -0.67 6.24
C ILE A 148 3.85 -1.59 5.43
N LEU A 149 3.90 -1.50 4.10
CA LEU A 149 3.07 -2.29 3.21
C LEU A 149 3.34 -3.79 3.39
N VAL A 150 4.58 -4.23 3.23
CA VAL A 150 4.93 -5.66 3.19
C VAL A 150 4.76 -6.29 4.57
N GLU A 151 5.36 -5.70 5.61
CA GLU A 151 5.32 -6.27 6.96
C GLU A 151 3.95 -6.14 7.60
N GLY A 152 3.25 -5.03 7.34
CA GLY A 152 1.87 -4.85 7.82
C GLY A 152 0.93 -5.93 7.26
N MET A 153 1.06 -6.27 5.97
CA MET A 153 0.27 -7.34 5.34
C MET A 153 0.70 -8.74 5.80
N ARG A 154 2.00 -8.98 6.02
CA ARG A 154 2.51 -10.27 6.53
C ARG A 154 2.07 -10.53 7.98
N ARG A 155 2.11 -9.51 8.82
CA ARG A 155 1.82 -9.62 10.27
C ARG A 155 0.36 -9.37 10.61
N GLY A 156 -0.41 -8.80 9.69
CA GLY A 156 -1.82 -8.48 9.86
C GLY A 156 -2.04 -7.27 10.76
N SER A 157 -1.12 -6.32 10.71
CA SER A 157 -1.10 -5.18 11.62
C SER A 157 -2.11 -4.07 11.26
N PHE A 158 -2.89 -4.22 10.19
CA PHE A 158 -3.98 -3.31 9.84
C PHE A 158 -5.33 -3.78 10.39
N THR A 159 -5.70 -5.05 10.15
CA THR A 159 -7.03 -5.60 10.49
C THR A 159 -6.99 -6.92 11.26
N GLY A 160 -5.80 -7.48 11.50
CA GLY A 160 -5.60 -8.84 12.02
C GLY A 160 -5.55 -9.93 10.93
N ARG A 161 -5.93 -9.63 9.68
CA ARG A 161 -5.82 -10.57 8.55
C ARG A 161 -4.44 -10.48 7.90
N ARG A 162 -3.90 -11.62 7.52
CA ARG A 162 -2.53 -11.77 7.02
C ARG A 162 -2.49 -12.35 5.62
N LEU A 163 -1.37 -12.18 4.92
CA LEU A 163 -1.16 -12.80 3.61
C LEU A 163 -1.34 -14.33 3.65
N ASP A 164 -0.81 -15.02 4.66
CA ASP A 164 -0.90 -16.49 4.80
C ASP A 164 -2.32 -17.01 5.07
N HIS A 165 -3.23 -16.16 5.57
CA HIS A 165 -4.66 -16.49 5.68
C HIS A 165 -5.32 -16.66 4.31
N HIS A 166 -4.83 -15.98 3.27
CA HIS A 166 -5.44 -15.96 1.94
C HIS A 166 -4.60 -16.66 0.87
N PHE A 167 -3.28 -16.70 1.04
CA PHE A 167 -2.34 -17.29 0.10
C PHE A 167 -1.51 -18.37 0.81
N ALA A 168 -1.79 -19.63 0.50
CA ALA A 168 -1.17 -20.80 1.10
C ALA A 168 -1.07 -21.93 0.05
N PRO A 169 -0.33 -23.03 0.29
CA PRO A 169 -0.36 -24.19 -0.61
C PRO A 169 -1.81 -24.64 -0.89
N GLY A 170 -2.19 -24.69 -2.17
CA GLY A 170 -3.55 -25.02 -2.61
C GLY A 170 -4.62 -23.93 -2.42
N ARG A 171 -4.24 -22.72 -1.97
CA ARG A 171 -5.19 -21.62 -1.71
C ARG A 171 -4.66 -20.28 -2.22
N SER A 172 -5.43 -19.63 -3.10
CA SER A 172 -5.20 -18.24 -3.51
C SER A 172 -6.53 -17.47 -3.52
N ASP A 173 -6.89 -16.91 -2.35
CA ASP A 173 -8.11 -16.13 -2.14
C ASP A 173 -7.87 -14.64 -2.43
N TRP A 174 -7.87 -14.30 -3.71
CA TRP A 174 -7.61 -12.94 -4.20
C TRP A 174 -8.65 -11.90 -3.73
N VAL A 175 -9.92 -12.30 -3.62
CA VAL A 175 -11.02 -11.39 -3.28
C VAL A 175 -11.07 -11.17 -1.77
N GLY A 176 -11.01 -12.25 -0.99
CA GLY A 176 -11.01 -12.17 0.46
C GLY A 176 -9.77 -11.49 1.02
N ALA A 177 -8.63 -11.52 0.32
CA ALA A 177 -7.40 -10.84 0.71
C ALA A 177 -7.57 -9.31 0.88
N ARG A 178 -8.65 -8.70 0.37
CA ARG A 178 -8.93 -7.27 0.62
C ARG A 178 -9.07 -6.97 2.11
N LYS A 179 -9.52 -7.98 2.87
CA LYS A 179 -9.66 -7.97 4.33
C LYS A 179 -8.35 -7.68 5.07
N ILE A 180 -7.19 -7.85 4.44
CA ILE A 180 -5.88 -7.51 5.01
C ILE A 180 -5.75 -6.00 5.23
N ILE A 181 -6.31 -5.19 4.32
CA ILE A 181 -6.14 -3.72 4.34
C ILE A 181 -7.40 -3.01 4.79
N ASN A 182 -8.56 -3.41 4.27
CA ASN A 182 -9.85 -2.78 4.51
C ASN A 182 -10.94 -3.87 4.59
N GLY A 183 -12.22 -3.54 4.54
CA GLY A 183 -13.31 -4.52 4.38
C GLY A 183 -13.29 -5.19 3.00
N THR A 184 -14.41 -5.16 2.29
CA THR A 184 -14.55 -5.74 0.95
C THR A 184 -14.66 -4.69 -0.15
N ASP A 185 -14.43 -3.41 0.18
CA ASP A 185 -14.48 -2.33 -0.80
C ASP A 185 -13.43 -2.54 -1.90
N ARG A 186 -13.90 -2.45 -3.15
CA ARG A 186 -13.13 -2.70 -4.38
C ARG A 186 -12.40 -4.06 -4.42
N ALA A 187 -12.84 -5.06 -3.64
CA ALA A 187 -12.15 -6.35 -3.52
C ALA A 187 -11.90 -7.04 -4.88
N GLU A 188 -12.93 -7.11 -5.74
CA GLU A 188 -12.80 -7.71 -7.08
C GLU A 188 -11.82 -6.95 -7.98
N LEU A 189 -11.80 -5.62 -7.88
CA LEU A 189 -10.91 -4.79 -8.68
C LEU A 189 -9.45 -5.04 -8.30
N VAL A 190 -9.15 -5.03 -7.00
CA VAL A 190 -7.80 -5.32 -6.48
C VAL A 190 -7.41 -6.78 -6.77
N ALA A 191 -8.34 -7.73 -6.66
CA ALA A 191 -8.13 -9.12 -7.05
C ALA A 191 -7.77 -9.27 -8.52
N GLY A 192 -8.42 -8.50 -9.41
CA GLY A 192 -8.08 -8.41 -10.83
C GLY A 192 -6.63 -7.97 -11.05
N TYR A 193 -6.20 -6.89 -10.40
CA TYR A 193 -4.80 -6.44 -10.46
C TYR A 193 -3.84 -7.51 -9.92
N GLY A 194 -4.20 -8.17 -8.81
CA GLY A 194 -3.41 -9.25 -8.21
C GLY A 194 -3.16 -10.39 -9.18
N ARG A 195 -4.18 -10.85 -9.89
CA ARG A 195 -4.05 -11.90 -10.92
C ARG A 195 -3.16 -11.45 -12.09
N MET A 196 -3.25 -10.20 -12.52
CA MET A 196 -2.39 -9.66 -13.58
C MET A 196 -0.92 -9.60 -13.15
N PHE A 197 -0.63 -9.12 -11.94
CA PHE A 197 0.72 -9.16 -11.37
C PHE A 197 1.22 -10.59 -11.19
N SER A 198 0.37 -11.52 -10.74
CA SER A 198 0.72 -12.92 -10.56
C SER A 198 1.18 -13.57 -11.86
N GLY A 199 0.51 -13.27 -12.98
CA GLY A 199 0.93 -13.75 -14.29
C GLY A 199 2.31 -13.22 -14.71
N ALA A 200 2.61 -11.96 -14.39
CA ALA A 200 3.91 -11.35 -14.69
C ALA A 200 5.05 -11.88 -13.82
N LEU A 201 4.76 -12.24 -12.57
CA LEU A 201 5.76 -12.79 -11.64
C LEU A 201 6.11 -14.25 -11.92
N ALA A 202 5.34 -14.98 -12.73
CA ALA A 202 5.66 -16.37 -13.08
C ALA A 202 6.97 -16.50 -13.88
N GLY A 203 7.46 -15.40 -14.48
CA GLY A 203 8.75 -15.33 -15.17
C GLY A 203 9.89 -14.70 -14.36
N LEU A 204 9.69 -14.49 -13.06
CA LEU A 204 10.60 -13.81 -12.13
C LEU A 204 11.15 -14.78 -11.08
#